data_AF-A0A7Y5FZ91-F1
#
_entry.id   AF-A0A7Y5FZ91-F1
#
_cell.length_a   1.000
_cell.length_b   1.000
_cell.length_c   1.000
_cell.angle_alpha   90.00
_cell.angle_beta   90.00
_cell.angle_gamma   90.00
#
_symmetry.space_group_name_H-M   'P 1'
#
loop_
_entity.id
_entity.type
_entity.pdbx_description
1 polymer ?
#
loop_
_entity_poly.entity_id
_entity_poly.type
_entity_poly.pdbx_seq_one_letter_code
_entity_poly.pdbx_strand_id
1 'polypeptide(L)'
;LFLLAKSTFEIHEKLEGEEEHKKARLKASFASVLIQIMLLDIVFSLDSVITAIGMANRVAIMVTAVVIAVGFMMVFAGAISAFVHRRPTVKMLALSFLLLIGVTLIAEGFDQHISKGYIYFAMAFSVFVEMLNLRIRARETEPVRLRGEVSLQAGTHSAA
;
A
#
# COMPACT_ATOMS: atom_id res chain seq x y z
N LEU A 1 -3.35 1.32 -19.14
CA LEU A 1 -3.00 2.77 -19.14
C LEU A 1 -3.60 3.53 -17.94
N PHE A 2 -4.92 3.46 -17.70
CA PHE A 2 -5.60 4.14 -16.58
C PHE A 2 -4.97 3.89 -15.21
N LEU A 3 -4.69 2.62 -14.88
CA LEU A 3 -4.09 2.22 -13.59
C LEU A 3 -2.67 2.73 -13.39
N LEU A 4 -1.89 2.81 -14.48
CA LEU A 4 -0.53 3.35 -14.45
C LEU A 4 -0.56 4.84 -14.18
N ALA A 5 -1.35 5.60 -14.96
CA ALA A 5 -1.49 7.04 -14.77
C ALA A 5 -1.95 7.39 -13.34
N LYS A 6 -2.96 6.66 -12.83
CA LYS A 6 -3.53 6.88 -11.50
C LYS A 6 -2.58 6.50 -10.37
N SER A 7 -1.82 5.40 -10.52
CA SER A 7 -0.81 5.01 -9.53
C SER A 7 0.34 6.01 -9.48
N THR A 8 0.84 6.45 -10.63
CA THR A 8 1.90 7.47 -10.71
C THR A 8 1.45 8.79 -10.08
N PHE A 9 0.23 9.24 -10.36
CA PHE A 9 -0.30 10.49 -9.81
C PHE A 9 -0.47 10.44 -8.29
N GLU A 10 -1.02 9.35 -7.75
CA GLU A 10 -1.15 9.18 -6.29
C GLU A 10 0.21 9.03 -5.58
N ILE A 11 1.20 8.43 -6.25
CA ILE A 11 2.57 8.32 -5.73
C ILE A 11 3.20 9.71 -5.66
N HIS A 12 3.07 10.50 -6.72
CA HIS A 12 3.59 11.87 -6.84
C HIS A 12 2.95 12.82 -5.80
N GLU A 13 1.63 12.82 -5.69
CA GLU A 13 0.88 13.67 -4.75
C GLU A 13 1.25 13.38 -3.27
N LYS A 14 1.60 12.13 -2.94
CA LYS A 14 2.05 11.75 -1.60
C LYS A 14 3.54 12.01 -1.34
N LEU A 15 4.37 12.08 -2.38
CA LEU A 15 5.81 12.34 -2.30
C LEU A 15 6.13 13.83 -2.24
N GLU A 16 5.33 14.69 -2.88
CA GLU A 16 5.53 16.15 -2.89
C GLU A 16 4.90 16.87 -1.69
N GLY A 17 4.01 16.20 -0.95
CA GLY A 17 3.28 16.77 0.19
C GLY A 17 4.06 16.96 1.49
N GLU A 18 5.39 16.72 1.54
CA GLU A 18 6.20 16.97 2.75
C GLU A 18 6.79 18.40 2.84
N GLU A 19 6.74 19.22 1.77
CA GLU A 19 7.38 20.56 1.77
C GLU A 19 6.43 21.76 1.89
N GLU A 20 5.09 21.59 1.85
CA GLU A 20 4.16 22.72 2.06
C GLU A 20 3.15 22.50 3.22
N HIS A 21 3.51 23.07 4.36
CA HIS A 21 2.65 23.68 5.38
C HIS A 21 1.17 23.26 5.51
N LYS A 22 0.83 22.75 6.70
CA LYS A 22 -0.36 23.13 7.51
C LYS A 22 -1.62 23.53 6.70
N LYS A 23 -2.16 22.65 5.87
CA LYS A 23 -3.58 22.70 5.50
C LYS A 23 -4.16 21.31 5.61
N ALA A 24 -5.32 21.27 6.25
CA ALA A 24 -6.19 20.12 6.55
C ALA A 24 -5.61 18.76 6.14
N ARG A 25 -5.35 17.91 7.14
CA ARG A 25 -5.20 16.46 7.01
C ARG A 25 -6.40 15.93 6.22
N LEU A 26 -6.32 15.94 4.89
CA LEU A 26 -7.27 15.33 3.98
C LEU A 26 -7.13 13.84 4.24
N LYS A 27 -7.88 13.35 5.23
CA LYS A 27 -8.06 11.92 5.46
C LYS A 27 -8.51 11.37 4.11
N ALA A 28 -7.67 10.55 3.48
CA ALA A 28 -8.06 9.85 2.27
C ALA A 28 -9.45 9.26 2.51
N SER A 29 -10.43 9.73 1.73
CA SER A 29 -11.83 9.36 1.95
C SER A 29 -11.92 7.85 1.95
N PHE A 30 -12.67 7.28 2.90
CA PHE A 30 -12.87 5.84 3.00
C PHE A 30 -13.28 5.22 1.65
N ALA A 31 -14.08 5.96 0.85
CA ALA A 31 -14.45 5.58 -0.51
C ALA A 31 -13.26 5.55 -1.49
N SER A 32 -12.32 6.49 -1.40
CA SER A 32 -11.11 6.52 -2.25
C SER A 32 -10.20 5.32 -1.97
N VAL A 33 -10.06 4.93 -0.70
CA VAL A 33 -9.29 3.75 -0.29
C VAL A 33 -9.98 2.46 -0.73
N LEU A 34 -11.30 2.40 -0.63
CA LEU A 34 -12.09 1.25 -1.09
C LEU A 34 -11.96 1.06 -2.60
N ILE A 35 -12.07 2.14 -3.39
CA ILE A 35 -11.87 2.12 -4.85
C ILE A 35 -10.45 1.66 -5.19
N GLN A 36 -9.42 2.11 -4.46
CA GLN A 36 -8.03 1.66 -4.67
C GLN A 36 -7.86 0.16 -4.44
N ILE A 37 -8.39 -0.38 -3.35
CA ILE A 37 -8.29 -1.81 -3.03
C ILE A 37 -9.03 -2.62 -4.10
N MET A 38 -10.20 -2.16 -4.53
CA MET A 38 -10.97 -2.83 -5.58
C MET A 38 -10.23 -2.84 -6.92
N LEU A 39 -9.58 -1.73 -7.30
CA LEU A 39 -8.73 -1.67 -8.49
C LEU A 39 -7.50 -2.59 -8.37
N LEU A 40 -6.91 -2.68 -7.18
CA LEU A 40 -5.77 -3.55 -6.91
C LEU A 40 -6.15 -5.04 -6.99
N ASP A 41 -7.29 -5.39 -6.40
CA ASP A 41 -7.85 -6.73 -6.40
C ASP A 41 -8.14 -7.21 -7.83
N ILE A 42 -8.70 -6.33 -8.68
CA ILE A 42 -8.94 -6.64 -10.09
C ILE A 42 -7.62 -6.98 -10.81
N VAL A 43 -6.57 -6.18 -10.66
CA VAL A 43 -5.29 -6.45 -11.36
C VAL A 43 -4.60 -7.68 -10.80
N PHE A 44 -4.63 -7.90 -9.49
CA PHE A 44 -4.07 -9.09 -8.86
C PHE A 44 -4.83 -10.37 -9.24
N SER A 45 -6.16 -10.27 -9.39
CA SER A 45 -7.00 -11.35 -9.89
C SER A 45 -6.70 -11.68 -11.36
N LEU A 46 -6.43 -10.67 -12.20
CA LEU A 46 -6.06 -10.88 -13.60
C LEU A 46 -4.65 -11.46 -13.74
N ASP A 47 -3.68 -10.99 -12.96
CA ASP A 47 -2.30 -11.47 -12.99
C ASP A 47 -2.20 -12.94 -12.55
N SER A 48 -2.89 -13.31 -11.45
CA SER A 48 -2.94 -14.70 -10.99
C SER A 48 -3.60 -15.64 -12.01
N VAL A 49 -4.63 -15.19 -12.73
CA VAL A 49 -5.26 -15.93 -13.83
C VAL A 49 -4.32 -16.05 -15.03
N ILE A 50 -3.72 -14.96 -15.50
CA ILE A 50 -2.82 -14.94 -16.67
C ILE A 50 -1.57 -15.78 -16.40
N THR A 51 -1.01 -15.68 -15.19
CA THR A 51 0.11 -16.50 -14.73
C THR A 51 -0.26 -17.98 -14.68
N ALA A 52 -1.45 -18.33 -14.20
CA ALA A 52 -1.93 -19.72 -14.18
C ALA A 52 -2.14 -20.28 -15.60
N ILE A 53 -2.73 -19.48 -16.50
CA ILE A 53 -2.94 -19.85 -17.92
C ILE A 53 -1.61 -20.08 -18.63
N GLY A 54 -0.58 -19.30 -18.31
CA GLY A 54 0.76 -19.50 -18.86
C GLY A 54 1.53 -20.71 -18.29
N MET A 55 1.07 -21.33 -17.19
CA MET A 55 1.78 -22.42 -16.51
C MET A 55 1.02 -23.76 -16.46
N ALA A 56 -0.30 -23.78 -16.66
CA ALA A 56 -1.13 -24.97 -16.46
C ALA A 56 -1.99 -25.32 -17.69
N ASN A 57 -1.80 -26.52 -18.23
CA ASN A 57 -2.61 -27.04 -19.35
C ASN A 57 -4.02 -27.54 -18.92
N ARG A 58 -4.42 -27.35 -17.65
CA ARG A 58 -5.67 -27.87 -17.08
C ARG A 58 -6.59 -26.75 -16.62
N VAL A 59 -7.46 -26.31 -17.53
CA VAL A 59 -8.46 -25.26 -17.31
C VAL A 59 -9.28 -25.46 -16.03
N ALA A 60 -9.67 -26.71 -15.73
CA ALA A 60 -10.43 -27.01 -14.51
C ALA A 60 -9.70 -26.63 -13.21
N ILE A 61 -8.38 -26.85 -13.14
CA ILE A 61 -7.57 -26.51 -11.96
C ILE A 61 -7.48 -24.98 -11.81
N MET A 62 -7.29 -24.27 -12.93
CA MET A 62 -7.22 -22.81 -12.93
C MET A 62 -8.52 -22.18 -12.44
N VAL A 63 -9.66 -22.60 -13.01
CA VAL A 63 -10.98 -22.06 -12.61
C VAL A 63 -11.22 -22.31 -11.12
N THR A 64 -10.91 -23.52 -10.63
CA THR A 64 -11.10 -23.87 -9.22
C THR A 64 -10.22 -23.01 -8.30
N ALA A 65 -8.95 -22.81 -8.66
CA ALA A 65 -8.03 -21.98 -7.89
C ALA A 65 -8.48 -20.52 -7.81
N VAL A 66 -8.96 -19.96 -8.92
CA VAL A 66 -9.46 -18.57 -9.00
C VAL A 66 -10.71 -18.39 -8.15
N VAL A 67 -11.66 -19.32 -8.22
CA VAL A 67 -12.88 -19.27 -7.41
C VAL A 67 -12.56 -19.32 -5.92
N ILE A 68 -11.65 -20.21 -5.51
CA ILE A 68 -11.21 -20.29 -4.11
C ILE A 68 -10.50 -18.99 -3.67
N ALA A 69 -9.63 -18.44 -4.51
CA ALA A 69 -8.91 -17.20 -4.21
C ALA A 69 -9.86 -16.02 -4.04
N VAL A 70 -10.82 -15.83 -4.95
CA VAL A 70 -11.84 -14.78 -4.86
C VAL A 70 -12.72 -14.96 -3.61
N GLY A 71 -13.11 -16.20 -3.30
CA GLY A 71 -13.85 -16.51 -2.07
C GLY A 71 -13.08 -16.08 -0.81
N PHE A 72 -11.79 -16.39 -0.75
CA PHE A 72 -10.92 -15.98 0.36
C PHE A 72 -10.80 -14.45 0.42
N MET A 73 -10.59 -13.78 -0.71
CA MET A 73 -10.47 -12.31 -0.74
C MET A 73 -11.74 -11.62 -0.26
N MET A 74 -12.94 -12.10 -0.64
CA MET A 74 -14.21 -11.54 -0.15
C MET A 74 -14.36 -11.67 1.37
N VAL A 75 -13.98 -12.81 1.96
CA VAL A 75 -14.03 -13.02 3.41
C VAL A 75 -13.09 -12.06 4.15
N PHE A 76 -11.91 -11.79 3.60
CA PHE A 76 -10.89 -10.95 4.24
C PHE A 76 -10.89 -9.48 3.80
N ALA A 77 -11.73 -9.09 2.84
CA ALA A 77 -11.72 -7.74 2.23
C ALA A 77 -11.83 -6.61 3.26
N GLY A 78 -12.72 -6.75 4.25
CA GLY A 78 -12.88 -5.76 5.33
C GLY A 78 -11.62 -5.62 6.20
N ALA A 79 -11.00 -6.75 6.57
CA ALA A 79 -9.79 -6.77 7.39
C ALA A 79 -8.57 -6.21 6.63
N ILE A 80 -8.41 -6.62 5.36
CA ILE A 80 -7.35 -6.12 4.47
C ILE A 80 -7.52 -4.61 4.27
N SER A 81 -8.76 -4.14 4.03
CA SER A 81 -9.05 -2.71 3.85
C SER A 81 -8.68 -1.88 5.08
N ALA A 82 -9.09 -2.35 6.27
CA ALA A 82 -8.73 -1.68 7.52
C ALA A 82 -7.21 -1.65 7.74
N PHE A 83 -6.49 -2.73 7.40
CA PHE A 83 -5.04 -2.81 7.52
C PHE A 83 -4.32 -1.82 6.59
N VAL A 84 -4.71 -1.78 5.31
CA VAL A 84 -4.15 -0.87 4.30
C VAL A 84 -4.46 0.59 4.66
N HIS A 85 -5.67 0.89 5.15
CA HIS A 85 -6.04 2.24 5.57
C HIS A 85 -5.19 2.74 6.75
N ARG A 86 -4.89 1.86 7.71
CA ARG A 86 -4.08 2.21 8.89
C ARG A 86 -2.60 2.38 8.58
N ARG A 87 -2.10 1.85 7.45
CA ARG A 87 -0.66 1.81 7.12
C ARG A 87 -0.39 2.43 5.73
N PRO A 88 -0.08 3.74 5.67
CA PRO A 88 0.14 4.45 4.41
C PRO A 88 1.26 3.85 3.53
N THR A 89 2.32 3.32 4.14
CA THR A 89 3.44 2.65 3.44
C THR A 89 3.02 1.35 2.77
N VAL A 90 2.17 0.56 3.43
CA VAL A 90 1.56 -0.65 2.84
C VAL A 90 0.68 -0.28 1.66
N LYS A 91 -0.13 0.79 1.76
CA LYS A 91 -0.91 1.31 0.63
C LYS A 91 -0.01 1.66 -0.56
N MET A 92 1.13 2.30 -0.31
CA MET A 92 2.09 2.67 -1.36
C MET A 92 2.73 1.44 -1.99
N LEU A 93 3.16 0.46 -1.19
CA LEU A 93 3.70 -0.82 -1.68
C LEU A 93 2.72 -1.52 -2.63
N ALA A 94 1.44 -1.53 -2.27
CA ALA A 94 0.38 -2.14 -3.07
C ALA A 94 0.18 -1.41 -4.42
N LEU A 95 0.20 -0.07 -4.43
CA LEU A 95 0.17 0.74 -5.66
C LEU A 95 1.43 0.55 -6.53
N SER A 96 2.60 0.39 -5.92
CA SER A 96 3.84 0.11 -6.65
C SER A 96 3.82 -1.27 -7.32
N PHE A 97 3.24 -2.29 -6.69
CA PHE A 97 3.07 -3.60 -7.32
C PHE A 97 2.12 -3.55 -8.50
N LEU A 98 1.03 -2.77 -8.37
CA LEU A 98 0.11 -2.51 -9.47
C LEU A 98 0.81 -1.91 -10.69
N LEU A 99 1.68 -0.92 -10.45
CA LEU A 99 2.48 -0.27 -11.48
C LEU A 99 3.45 -1.25 -12.11
N LEU A 100 4.20 -2.01 -11.29
CA LEU A 100 5.17 -3.00 -11.75
C LEU A 100 4.52 -4.05 -12.65
N ILE A 101 3.46 -4.70 -12.18
CA ILE A 101 2.69 -5.69 -12.94
C ILE A 101 2.10 -5.06 -14.20
N GLY A 102 1.53 -3.85 -14.10
CA GLY A 102 0.98 -3.15 -15.25
C GLY A 102 2.02 -2.86 -16.34
N VAL A 103 3.24 -2.48 -15.97
CA VAL A 103 4.37 -2.30 -16.91
C VAL A 103 4.81 -3.64 -17.48
N THR A 104 4.90 -4.67 -16.65
CA THR A 104 5.25 -6.03 -17.11
C THR A 104 4.26 -6.55 -18.14
N LEU A 105 2.95 -6.45 -17.89
CA LEU A 105 1.92 -6.93 -18.82
C LEU A 105 1.97 -6.17 -20.16
N ILE A 106 2.29 -4.88 -20.15
CA ILE A 106 2.51 -4.11 -21.37
C ILE A 106 3.76 -4.64 -22.10
N ALA A 107 4.87 -4.84 -21.39
CA ALA A 107 6.11 -5.35 -21.98
C ALA A 107 5.91 -6.75 -22.58
N GLU A 108 5.28 -7.67 -21.86
CA GLU A 108 4.92 -9.00 -22.35
C GLU A 108 3.98 -8.91 -23.58
N GLY A 109 3.05 -7.95 -23.60
CA GLY A 109 2.20 -7.67 -24.75
C GLY A 109 2.93 -7.13 -25.98
N PHE A 110 4.16 -6.63 -25.83
CA PHE A 110 5.08 -6.24 -26.91
C PHE A 110 6.14 -7.33 -27.21
N ASP A 111 5.87 -8.59 -26.83
CA ASP A 111 6.78 -9.73 -26.94
C ASP A 111 8.13 -9.55 -26.20
N GLN A 112 8.25 -8.55 -25.32
CA GLN A 112 9.42 -8.36 -24.47
C GLN A 112 9.29 -9.26 -23.23
N HIS A 113 10.03 -10.35 -23.25
CA HIS A 113 9.99 -11.35 -22.19
C HIS A 113 10.84 -10.89 -21.00
N ILE A 114 10.18 -10.31 -19.99
CA ILE A 114 10.81 -10.05 -18.69
C ILE A 114 10.78 -11.35 -17.88
N SER A 115 11.94 -11.78 -17.36
CA SER A 115 11.97 -12.98 -16.52
C SER A 115 11.17 -12.75 -15.23
N LYS A 116 10.09 -13.53 -15.09
CA LYS A 116 9.15 -13.48 -13.96
C LYS A 116 9.85 -13.60 -12.60
N GLY A 117 10.98 -14.31 -12.55
CA GLY A 117 11.79 -14.45 -11.34
C GLY A 117 12.27 -13.12 -10.77
N TYR A 118 12.66 -12.16 -11.62
CA TYR A 118 13.09 -10.83 -11.17
C TYR A 118 11.93 -10.03 -10.59
N ILE A 119 10.74 -10.15 -11.18
CA ILE A 119 9.54 -9.46 -10.72
C ILE A 119 9.10 -10.03 -9.37
N TYR A 120 9.02 -11.35 -9.25
CA TYR A 120 8.67 -12.02 -8.00
C TYR A 120 9.69 -11.74 -6.90
N PHE A 121 10.99 -11.70 -7.23
CA PHE A 121 12.03 -11.32 -6.30
C PHE A 121 11.88 -9.86 -5.85
N ALA A 122 11.64 -8.92 -6.76
CA ALA A 122 11.43 -7.51 -6.42
C ALA A 122 10.21 -7.31 -5.51
N MET A 123 9.10 -8.00 -5.79
CA MET A 123 7.91 -7.97 -4.93
C MET A 123 8.20 -8.54 -3.55
N ALA A 124 8.81 -9.74 -3.47
CA ALA A 124 9.14 -10.37 -2.20
C ALA A 124 10.12 -9.54 -1.36
N PHE A 125 11.15 -8.97 -1.99
CA PHE A 125 12.12 -8.08 -1.35
C PHE A 125 11.45 -6.80 -0.82
N SER A 126 10.56 -6.18 -1.59
CA SER A 126 9.83 -4.99 -1.16
C SER A 126 8.94 -5.27 0.06
N VAL A 127 8.22 -6.40 0.08
CA VAL A 127 7.44 -6.83 1.26
C VAL A 127 8.35 -7.06 2.45
N PHE A 128 9.49 -7.72 2.26
CA PHE A 128 10.47 -7.97 3.32
C PHE A 128 10.98 -6.67 3.94
N VAL A 129 11.40 -5.72 3.12
CA VAL A 129 11.85 -4.39 3.58
C VAL A 129 10.73 -3.66 4.32
N GLU A 130 9.49 -3.70 3.81
CA GLU A 130 8.36 -3.07 4.47
C GLU A 130 8.02 -3.75 5.82
N MET A 131 8.14 -5.07 5.93
CA MET A 131 7.98 -5.77 7.22
C MET A 131 9.04 -5.31 8.23
N LEU A 132 10.29 -5.12 7.82
CA LEU A 132 11.34 -4.58 8.67
C LEU A 132 11.02 -3.14 9.11
N ASN A 133 10.62 -2.28 8.16
CA ASN A 133 10.23 -0.89 8.40
C ASN A 133 9.07 -0.79 9.42
N LEU A 134 8.04 -1.63 9.26
CA LEU A 134 6.92 -1.72 10.19
C LEU A 134 7.36 -2.19 11.59
N ARG A 135 8.30 -3.13 11.68
CA ARG A 135 8.81 -3.65 12.96
C ARG A 135 9.66 -2.63 13.71
N ILE A 136 10.43 -1.82 13.00
CA ILE A 136 11.25 -0.74 13.56
C ILE A 136 10.35 0.39 14.07
N ARG A 137 9.41 0.86 13.25
CA ARG A 137 8.45 1.92 13.66
C ARG A 137 7.56 1.51 14.83
N ALA A 138 7.25 0.22 14.99
CA ALA A 138 6.53 -0.28 16.14
C ALA A 138 7.33 -0.25 17.46
N ARG A 139 8.67 -0.09 17.39
CA ARG A 139 9.57 0.02 18.54
C ARG A 139 9.91 1.46 18.93
N GLU A 140 9.63 2.43 18.07
CA GLU A 140 9.72 3.86 18.40
C GLU A 140 8.51 4.27 19.26
N THR A 141 8.53 3.85 20.52
CA THR A 141 7.69 4.39 21.59
C THR A 141 8.04 5.88 21.81
N GLU A 142 7.01 6.71 22.02
CA GLU A 142 7.06 8.17 22.11
C GLU A 142 8.31 8.75 22.80
N PRO A 143 8.93 9.82 22.25
CA PRO A 143 9.94 10.55 22.99
C PRO A 143 9.29 11.12 24.25
N VAL A 144 9.76 10.68 25.41
CA VAL A 144 9.31 11.15 26.73
C VAL A 144 9.44 12.68 26.74
N ARG A 145 8.30 13.38 26.70
CA ARG A 145 8.27 14.83 26.87
C ARG A 145 8.66 15.13 28.30
N LEU A 146 9.89 15.58 28.49
CA LEU A 146 10.36 16.11 29.77
C LEU A 146 9.49 17.32 30.12
N ARG A 147 8.63 17.17 31.12
CA ARG A 147 7.87 18.27 31.74
C ARG A 147 8.87 19.10 32.54
N GLY A 148 9.11 20.33 32.10
CA GLY A 148 10.11 21.20 32.74
C GLY A 148 10.02 22.65 32.34
N GLU A 149 8.87 23.29 32.53
CA GLU A 149 8.86 24.69 32.97
C GLU A 149 7.95 24.78 34.18
N VAL A 150 8.59 24.63 35.35
CA VAL A 150 8.03 25.03 36.63
C VAL A 150 7.71 26.51 36.50
N SER A 151 6.43 26.81 36.62
CA SER A 151 5.85 28.13 36.81
C SER A 151 6.66 28.98 37.79
N LEU A 152 7.51 29.85 37.26
CA LEU A 152 7.96 31.07 37.94
C LEU A 152 6.83 32.12 37.86
N GLN A 153 5.70 31.81 38.48
CA GLN A 153 4.63 32.77 38.77
C GLN A 153 4.02 32.39 40.12
N ALA A 154 4.78 32.63 41.18
CA ALA A 154 4.28 32.70 42.54
C ALA A 154 5.15 33.71 43.29
N GLY A 155 4.73 34.98 43.27
CA GLY A 155 5.48 36.06 43.89
C GLY A 155 5.00 37.48 43.58
N THR A 156 3.81 37.67 43.00
CA THR A 156 3.14 38.97 42.95
C THR A 156 1.82 38.86 43.68
N HIS A 157 1.83 39.04 45.00
CA HIS A 157 0.71 39.65 45.71
C HIS A 157 1.18 40.27 47.03
N SER A 158 0.80 41.55 47.18
CA SER A 158 0.39 42.20 48.43
C SER A 158 1.42 42.95 49.27
N ALA A 159 1.53 44.26 49.05
CA ALA A 159 1.15 45.35 49.98
C ALA A 159 1.41 46.68 49.22
N ALA A 160 0.39 47.45 48.84
CA ALA A 160 -0.31 48.42 49.69
C ALA A 160 0.64 49.49 50.24
#